data_AF-A0A3C1SBW9-F1
#
_entry.id   AF-A0A3C1SBW9-F1
#
_cell.length_a   1.000
_cell.length_b   1.000
_cell.length_c   1.000
_cell.angle_alpha   90.00
_cell.angle_beta   90.00
_cell.angle_gamma   90.00
#
_symmetry.space_group_name_H-M   'P 1'
#
loop_
_entity.id
_entity.type
_entity.pdbx_description
1 polymer ?
#
loop_
_entity_poly.entity_id
_entity_poly.type
_entity_poly.pdbx_seq_one_letter_code
_entity_poly.pdbx_strand_id
1 'polypeptide(L)'
;LKCIGATTIAEYRRYIEKDAALERRFEKIIINEPSRDEALEILKGIKPEYEKHHNIRISSKALEAAVDLSIRFDSDHRLPDKAIDLLATAASKTELPMLSMGPDAARRPKIQGQ
;
A
#
# COMPACT_ATOMS: atom_id res chain seq x y z
N LEU A 1 -7.91 -9.39 30.20
CA LEU A 1 -7.60 -9.63 28.77
C LEU A 1 -7.32 -8.28 28.13
N LYS A 2 -6.21 -8.12 27.40
CA LYS A 2 -5.93 -6.91 26.62
C LYS A 2 -6.06 -7.29 25.14
N CYS A 3 -6.84 -6.53 24.38
CA CYS A 3 -6.99 -6.76 22.94
C CYS A 3 -7.26 -5.43 22.22
N ILE A 4 -7.02 -5.43 20.91
CA ILE A 4 -7.37 -4.35 19.99
C ILE A 4 -8.29 -4.97 18.93
N GLY A 5 -9.46 -4.37 18.72
CA GLY A 5 -10.38 -4.75 17.64
C GLY A 5 -10.23 -3.80 16.45
N ALA A 6 -10.42 -4.32 15.25
CA ALA A 6 -10.51 -3.55 14.02
C ALA A 6 -11.84 -3.90 13.33
N THR A 7 -12.64 -2.89 13.01
CA THR A 7 -13.97 -3.06 12.42
C THR A 7 -14.43 -1.76 11.75
N THR A 8 -15.49 -1.83 10.96
CA THR A 8 -16.09 -0.63 10.39
C THR A 8 -16.99 0.10 11.39
N ILE A 9 -17.25 1.39 11.14
CA ILE A 9 -18.18 2.18 11.97
C ILE A 9 -19.58 1.55 11.99
N ALA A 10 -20.01 0.97 10.86
CA ALA A 10 -21.31 0.32 10.73
C ALA A 10 -21.42 -0.93 11.61
N GLU A 11 -20.40 -1.78 11.62
CA GLU A 11 -20.33 -2.97 12.45
C GLU A 11 -20.19 -2.64 13.94
N TYR A 12 -19.36 -1.64 14.28
CA TYR A 12 -19.25 -1.14 15.66
C TYR A 12 -20.63 -0.73 16.21
N ARG A 13 -21.38 0.07 15.45
CA ARG A 13 -22.74 0.50 15.81
C ARG A 13 -23.73 -0.67 15.94
N ARG A 14 -23.54 -1.71 15.13
CA ARG A 14 -24.45 -2.87 15.11
C ARG A 14 -24.21 -3.83 16.26
N TYR A 15 -22.96 -4.06 16.63
CA TYR A 15 -22.57 -5.18 17.51
C TYR A 15 -21.92 -4.75 18.84
N ILE A 16 -21.25 -3.60 18.88
CA ILE A 16 -20.53 -3.15 20.09
C ILE A 16 -21.35 -2.10 20.84
N GLU A 17 -21.80 -1.06 20.14
CA GLU A 17 -22.55 0.05 20.74
C GLU A 17 -23.92 -0.38 21.30
N LYS A 18 -24.49 -1.49 20.80
CA LYS A 18 -25.75 -2.04 21.31
C LYS A 18 -25.59 -2.88 22.57
N ASP A 19 -24.37 -3.27 22.93
CA ASP A 19 -24.07 -4.09 24.10
C ASP A 19 -23.38 -3.25 25.18
N ALA A 20 -24.12 -2.93 26.24
CA ALA A 20 -23.65 -2.10 27.34
C ALA A 20 -22.40 -2.67 28.07
N ALA A 21 -22.19 -3.98 28.03
CA ALA A 21 -21.00 -4.58 28.65
C ALA A 21 -19.75 -4.40 27.78
N LEU A 22 -19.90 -4.37 26.46
CA LEU A 22 -18.81 -4.13 25.51
C LEU A 22 -18.51 -2.64 25.36
N GLU A 23 -19.53 -1.80 25.25
CA GLU A 23 -19.38 -0.34 25.10
C GLU A 23 -18.51 0.26 26.22
N ARG A 24 -18.72 -0.16 27.48
CA ARG A 24 -17.92 0.32 28.62
C ARG A 24 -16.50 -0.25 28.71
N ARG A 25 -16.13 -1.20 27.85
CA ARG A 25 -14.82 -1.88 27.85
C ARG A 25 -13.95 -1.46 26.68
N PHE A 26 -14.55 -0.97 25.59
CA PHE A 26 -13.85 -0.57 24.39
C PHE A 26 -13.89 0.94 24.20
N GLU A 27 -12.72 1.56 24.16
CA GLU A 27 -12.57 2.95 23.70
C GLU A 27 -12.55 2.97 22.16
N LYS A 28 -13.37 3.83 21.55
CA LYS A 28 -13.43 3.95 20.09
C LYS A 28 -12.37 4.92 19.59
N ILE A 29 -11.41 4.41 18.83
CA ILE A 29 -10.43 5.22 18.09
C ILE A 29 -10.81 5.22 16.61
N ILE A 30 -11.09 6.40 16.05
CA ILE A 30 -11.40 6.56 14.63
C ILE A 30 -10.09 6.67 13.84
N ILE A 31 -9.93 5.79 12.87
CA ILE A 31 -8.84 5.83 11.90
C ILE A 31 -9.39 6.36 10.59
N ASN A 32 -8.87 7.49 10.15
CA ASN A 32 -9.23 8.09 8.87
C ASN A 32 -8.28 7.61 7.77
N GLU A 33 -8.75 7.71 6.53
CA GLU A 33 -7.88 7.57 5.36
C GLU A 33 -6.74 8.60 5.44
N PRO A 34 -5.48 8.20 5.22
CA PRO A 34 -4.36 9.12 5.25
C PRO A 34 -4.45 10.12 4.10
N SER A 35 -3.87 11.30 4.31
CA SER A 35 -3.64 12.26 3.23
C SER A 35 -2.71 11.68 2.15
N ARG A 36 -2.71 12.31 0.99
CA ARG A 36 -1.81 11.99 -0.11
C ARG A 36 -0.35 11.89 0.35
N ASP A 37 0.12 12.87 1.12
CA ASP A 37 1.53 12.97 1.52
C ASP A 37 1.86 11.96 2.62
N GLU A 38 0.93 11.69 3.56
CA GLU A 38 1.08 10.61 4.53
C GLU A 38 1.12 9.24 3.86
N ALA A 39 0.26 8.99 2.85
CA ALA A 39 0.30 7.76 2.07
C ALA A 39 1.63 7.61 1.32
N LEU A 40 2.17 8.70 0.76
CA LEU A 40 3.49 8.68 0.12
C LEU A 40 4.61 8.33 1.11
N GLU A 41 4.58 8.84 2.34
CA GLU A 41 5.55 8.48 3.37
C GLU A 41 5.41 7.02 3.81
N ILE A 42 4.18 6.49 3.92
CA ILE A 42 3.92 5.06 4.17
C ILE A 42 4.55 4.21 3.05
N LEU A 43 4.33 4.59 1.78
CA LEU A 43 4.90 3.90 0.62
C LEU A 43 6.44 3.94 0.63
N LYS A 44 7.05 5.06 1.02
CA LYS A 44 8.51 5.16 1.21
C LYS A 44 9.00 4.23 2.32
N GLY A 45 8.25 4.08 3.40
CA GLY A 45 8.56 3.19 4.51
C GLY A 45 8.59 1.71 4.12
N ILE A 46 7.62 1.27 3.30
CA ILE A 46 7.55 -0.14 2.85
C ILE A 46 8.45 -0.45 1.64
N LYS A 47 8.85 0.58 0.88
CA LYS A 47 9.65 0.43 -0.36
C LYS A 47 10.85 -0.51 -0.21
N PRO A 48 11.73 -0.39 0.80
CA PRO A 48 12.95 -1.22 0.88
C PRO A 48 12.63 -2.71 1.00
N GLU A 49 11.56 -3.06 1.72
CA GLU A 49 11.14 -4.44 1.89
C GLU A 49 10.49 -4.98 0.61
N TYR A 50 9.71 -4.16 -0.08
CA TYR A 50 9.12 -4.48 -1.38
C TYR A 50 10.19 -4.70 -2.48
N GLU A 51 11.16 -3.79 -2.59
CA GLU A 51 12.28 -3.91 -3.52
C GLU A 51 13.08 -5.19 -3.29
N LYS A 52 13.30 -5.54 -2.02
CA LYS A 52 14.00 -6.77 -1.63
C LYS A 52 13.21 -8.02 -1.99
N HIS A 53 11.89 -8.04 -1.74
CA HIS A 53 11.06 -9.21 -2.02
C HIS A 53 10.98 -9.49 -3.53
N HIS A 54 10.76 -8.46 -4.33
CA HIS A 54 10.56 -8.59 -5.78
C HIS A 54 11.84 -8.43 -6.61
N ASN A 55 12.99 -8.20 -5.96
CA ASN A 55 14.26 -7.94 -6.63
C ASN A 55 14.18 -6.85 -7.73
N ILE A 56 13.42 -5.79 -7.45
CA ILE A 56 13.23 -4.64 -8.34
C ILE A 56 13.76 -3.34 -7.72
N ARG A 57 13.83 -2.29 -8.54
CA ARG A 57 14.05 -0.92 -8.06
C ARG A 57 12.84 -0.05 -8.36
N ILE A 58 12.34 0.63 -7.34
CA ILE A 58 11.18 1.51 -7.39
C ILE A 58 11.67 2.95 -7.27
N SER A 59 11.49 3.74 -8.34
CA SER A 59 11.86 5.16 -8.32
C SER A 59 10.90 5.98 -7.44
N SER A 60 11.36 7.11 -6.89
CA SER A 60 10.50 8.01 -6.12
C SER A 60 9.31 8.53 -6.94
N LYS A 61 9.53 8.81 -8.23
CA LYS A 61 8.47 9.19 -9.18
C LYS A 61 7.41 8.10 -9.35
N ALA A 62 7.80 6.82 -9.25
CA ALA A 62 6.84 5.72 -9.33
C ALA A 62 5.96 5.64 -8.09
N LEU A 63 6.49 5.94 -6.90
CA LEU A 63 5.69 6.03 -5.67
C LEU A 63 4.68 7.18 -5.76
N GLU A 64 5.13 8.37 -6.16
CA GLU A 64 4.26 9.54 -6.36
C GLU A 64 3.15 9.24 -7.38
N ALA A 65 3.51 8.66 -8.52
CA ALA A 65 2.54 8.26 -9.54
C ALA A 65 1.55 7.22 -9.01
N ALA A 66 1.98 6.26 -8.19
CA ALA A 66 1.08 5.25 -7.63
C ALA A 66 0.02 5.87 -6.71
N VAL A 67 0.43 6.81 -5.85
CA VAL A 67 -0.50 7.56 -5.00
C VAL A 67 -1.44 8.41 -5.86
N ASP A 68 -0.90 9.20 -6.80
CA ASP A 68 -1.72 10.13 -7.60
C ASP A 68 -2.73 9.44 -8.50
N LEU A 69 -2.31 8.39 -9.17
CA LEU A 69 -3.17 7.64 -10.08
C LEU A 69 -4.23 6.86 -9.32
N SER A 70 -3.90 6.29 -8.15
CA SER A 70 -4.90 5.61 -7.31
C SER A 70 -5.93 6.59 -6.74
N ILE A 71 -5.53 7.80 -6.34
CA ILE A 71 -6.49 8.85 -5.95
C ILE A 71 -7.41 9.23 -7.12
N ARG A 72 -6.85 9.36 -8.32
CA ARG A 72 -7.57 9.86 -9.49
C ARG A 72 -8.51 8.84 -10.12
N PHE A 73 -8.12 7.57 -10.14
CA PHE A 73 -8.80 6.54 -10.95
C PHE A 73 -9.38 5.38 -10.13
N ASP A 74 -9.02 5.25 -8.85
CA ASP A 74 -9.59 4.26 -7.95
C ASP A 74 -10.34 4.96 -6.80
N SER A 75 -11.60 5.29 -7.06
CA SER A 75 -12.49 5.96 -6.11
C SER A 75 -13.15 5.01 -5.10
N ASP A 76 -13.10 3.72 -5.36
CA ASP A 76 -13.82 2.71 -4.57
C ASP A 76 -12.99 2.22 -3.37
N HIS A 77 -11.66 2.34 -3.47
CA HIS A 77 -10.73 1.98 -2.41
C HIS A 77 -10.12 3.19 -1.71
N ARG A 78 -9.49 2.91 -0.57
CA ARG A 78 -8.94 3.91 0.35
C ARG A 78 -7.42 3.84 0.36
N LEU A 79 -6.76 5.00 0.50
CA LEU A 79 -5.34 5.05 0.85
C LEU A 79 -5.10 4.40 2.23
N PRO A 80 -3.89 3.89 2.48
CA PRO A 80 -2.78 3.75 1.54
C PRO A 80 -2.90 2.51 0.62
N ASP A 81 -3.84 1.61 0.95
CA ASP A 81 -3.98 0.27 0.37
C ASP A 81 -4.04 0.27 -1.16
N LYS A 82 -4.91 1.10 -1.74
CA LYS A 82 -5.03 1.20 -3.20
C LYS A 82 -3.76 1.63 -3.94
N ALA A 83 -2.92 2.45 -3.30
CA ALA A 83 -1.65 2.89 -3.89
C ALA A 83 -0.62 1.76 -3.83
N ILE A 84 -0.64 0.96 -2.75
CA ILE A 84 0.19 -0.23 -2.60
C ILE A 84 -0.20 -1.27 -3.65
N ASP A 85 -1.49 -1.53 -3.84
CA ASP A 85 -2.01 -2.48 -4.82
C ASP A 85 -1.63 -2.09 -6.25
N LEU A 86 -1.73 -0.81 -6.59
CA LEU A 86 -1.31 -0.30 -7.90
C LEU A 86 0.19 -0.51 -8.12
N LEU A 87 1.01 -0.22 -7.10
CA LEU A 87 2.46 -0.41 -7.14
C LEU A 87 2.83 -1.89 -7.28
N ALA A 88 2.19 -2.77 -6.51
CA ALA A 88 2.41 -4.22 -6.56
C ALA A 88 2.03 -4.79 -7.93
N THR A 89 0.88 -4.39 -8.48
CA THR A 89 0.45 -4.79 -9.82
C THR A 89 1.45 -4.36 -10.90
N ALA A 90 2.02 -3.16 -10.78
CA ALA A 90 3.05 -2.68 -11.70
C ALA A 90 4.36 -3.48 -11.54
N ALA A 91 4.79 -3.76 -10.30
CA ALA A 91 5.97 -4.55 -9.99
C ALA A 91 5.92 -5.95 -10.61
N SER A 92 4.83 -6.71 -10.41
CA SER A 92 4.68 -8.06 -10.97
C SER A 92 4.68 -8.07 -12.51
N LYS A 93 4.13 -7.03 -13.15
CA LYS A 93 4.19 -6.89 -14.62
C LYS A 93 5.60 -6.66 -15.15
N THR A 94 6.52 -6.14 -14.35
CA THR A 94 7.94 -5.96 -14.76
C THR A 94 8.78 -7.22 -14.59
N GLU A 95 8.41 -8.13 -13.70
CA GLU A 95 9.08 -9.44 -13.54
C GLU A 95 8.80 -10.40 -14.71
N LEU A 96 7.57 -10.42 -15.24
CA LEU A 96 7.18 -11.33 -16.32
C LEU A 96 8.07 -11.19 -17.58
N PRO A 97 8.38 -9.98 -18.09
CA PRO A 97 9.34 -9.80 -19.19
C PRO A 97 10.76 -10.24 -18.84
N MET A 98 11.21 -10.04 -17.59
CA MET A 98 12.56 -10.40 -17.15
C MET A 98 12.77 -11.92 -17.13
N LEU A 99 11.73 -12.67 -16.75
CA LEU A 99 11.73 -14.14 -16.77
C LEU A 99 11.65 -14.71 -18.20
N SER A 100 10.99 -13.99 -19.12
CA SER A 100 10.83 -14.41 -20.53
C SER A 100 12.04 -14.08 -21.41
N MET A 101 12.95 -13.21 -20.95
CA MET A 101 14.19 -12.94 -21.67
C MET A 101 15.25 -13.97 -21.28
N GLY A 102 15.74 -14.73 -22.27
CA GLY A 102 16.85 -15.68 -22.07
C GLY A 102 18.12 -15.03 -21.49
N PRO A 103 19.09 -15.83 -21.00
CA PRO A 103 20.20 -15.39 -20.16
C PRO A 103 21.08 -14.25 -20.72
N ASP A 104 20.97 -13.92 -22.01
CA ASP A 104 21.76 -12.87 -22.66
C ASP A 104 21.19 -11.43 -22.53
N ALA A 105 19.95 -11.24 -22.08
CA ALA A 105 19.38 -9.89 -21.95
C ALA A 105 19.83 -9.14 -20.67
N ALA A 106 20.50 -9.82 -19.74
CA ALA A 106 20.97 -9.26 -18.47
C ALA A 106 22.14 -8.27 -18.60
N ARG A 107 22.64 -8.01 -19.81
CA ARG A 107 23.68 -7.00 -20.08
C ARG A 107 23.09 -5.76 -20.74
N ARG A 108 22.32 -4.97 -19.99
CA ARG A 108 22.19 -3.54 -20.33
C ARG A 108 23.35 -2.78 -19.69
N PRO A 109 24.15 -2.01 -20.45
CA PRO A 109 25.25 -1.24 -19.87
C PRO A 109 24.68 -0.22 -18.88
N LYS A 110 25.34 -0.08 -17.73
CA LYS A 110 25.09 1.01 -16.78
C LYS A 110 25.23 2.32 -17.57
N ILE A 111 24.15 3.09 -17.67
CA ILE A 111 24.22 4.44 -18.22
C ILE A 111 25.05 5.25 -17.23
N GLN A 112 26.28 5.55 -17.62
CA GLN A 112 27.23 6.36 -16.89
C GLN A 112 26.95 7.84 -17.23
N GLY A 113 26.51 8.63 -16.25
CA GLY A 113 26.49 10.10 -16.27
C GLY A 113 25.35 10.74 -17.07
N GLN A 114 24.50 11.55 -16.43
CA GLN A 114 24.76 12.94 -16.01
C GLN A 114 23.90 13.27 -14.79
#